data_AF-A0A9P9DJ90-F1
#
_entry.id   AF-A0A9P9DJ90-F1
#
_cell.length_a   1.000
_cell.length_b   1.000
_cell.length_c   1.000
_cell.angle_alpha   90.00
_cell.angle_beta   90.00
_cell.angle_gamma   90.00
#
_symmetry.space_group_name_H-M   'P 1'
#
loop_
_entity.id
_entity.type
_entity.pdbx_description
1 polymer ?
#
loop_
_entity_poly.entity_id
_entity_poly.type
_entity_poly.pdbx_seq_one_letter_code
_entity_poly.pdbx_strand_id
1 'polypeptide(L)'
;MEPIPSNTGLIVFPAEKEVVQPTGIEIVREEKIAISQVHDTYIYNVEPSPERPKRFGPVFACRRTICIVVASLLTIITLAIILPMILLRNKNTNSISNSAVVPPPNITTASITHSITTISRTATTSSIPTPSTRSISNHSAIAPLSPLAAVSWPDPSSSQGAYNTRVVYQTQAGTLQASTCNSHTQQWEITPLVASEWKKGSPIALTSFPKDIYGRKQGEQIELFYTNNQGTHQPLSPSLQYPPPHSPIPDILQELTWSPSPPGGSPGSINTENYLNPSASPISSYWPFVFFQNNASELVETVYQFTHEWNSKGYKIALLDSGADISIVPGSHLLRTVCIFYRNGVGDVVEYVRGHGVLDFEIVDPPILRAFPSTSHFTTFALPSPDAPSNPSSSTPVPLSTILLYQSPDDSTIYTLYRSAAPISPPSKFTWSSPIKHSAFDGADKGTKITCVTGFSYLDKELRVGGGLGRCYFQVEGKLKEVEIVRKGEGDGGIDWKVIGWVGV
;
A
#
# COMPACT_ATOMS: atom_id res chain seq x y z
N MET A 1 26.86 -2.42 -67.72
CA MET A 1 27.31 -1.03 -67.55
C MET A 1 26.24 -0.15 -68.14
N GLU A 2 25.36 0.34 -67.28
CA GLU A 2 24.35 1.37 -67.54
C GLU A 2 24.43 2.36 -66.35
N PRO A 3 24.36 3.68 -66.58
CA PRO A 3 24.57 4.66 -65.52
C PRO A 3 23.27 4.95 -64.74
N ILE A 4 23.42 4.99 -63.42
CA ILE A 4 22.39 5.41 -62.44
C ILE A 4 22.33 6.95 -62.43
N PRO A 5 21.14 7.59 -62.50
CA PRO A 5 21.04 9.03 -62.37
C PRO A 5 21.07 9.48 -60.89
N SER A 6 21.93 10.46 -60.61
CA SER A 6 22.04 11.18 -59.34
C SER A 6 20.97 12.27 -59.23
N ASN A 7 20.06 12.15 -58.26
CA ASN A 7 19.15 13.23 -57.89
C ASN A 7 19.76 14.04 -56.75
N THR A 8 20.31 15.20 -57.08
CA THR A 8 20.77 16.23 -56.14
C THR A 8 19.59 17.18 -55.87
N GLY A 9 18.90 17.00 -54.75
CA GLY A 9 17.83 17.89 -54.31
C GLY A 9 18.39 19.07 -53.51
N LEU A 10 18.24 20.28 -54.03
CA LEU A 10 18.55 21.55 -53.39
C LEU A 10 17.45 21.89 -52.38
N ILE A 11 17.76 21.95 -51.09
CA ILE A 11 16.83 22.44 -50.05
C ILE A 11 17.04 23.94 -49.89
N VAL A 12 16.01 24.72 -50.24
CA VAL A 12 15.94 26.17 -50.04
C VAL A 12 15.27 26.43 -48.69
N PHE A 13 15.97 27.09 -47.76
CA PHE A 13 15.39 27.59 -46.52
C PHE A 13 14.80 28.99 -46.75
N PRO A 14 13.54 29.27 -46.36
CA PRO A 14 13.04 30.64 -46.33
C PRO A 14 13.57 31.41 -45.11
N ALA A 15 13.89 32.67 -45.34
CA ALA A 15 14.45 33.61 -44.37
C ALA A 15 13.53 33.87 -43.17
N GLU A 16 14.10 33.84 -41.97
CA GLU A 16 13.46 34.26 -40.73
C GLU A 16 13.13 35.76 -40.77
N LYS A 17 11.91 36.06 -40.35
CA LYS A 17 11.38 37.42 -40.21
C LYS A 17 11.58 37.84 -38.76
N GLU A 18 12.48 38.80 -38.56
CA GLU A 18 12.78 39.43 -37.28
C GLU A 18 11.53 40.18 -36.77
N VAL A 19 10.97 39.72 -35.64
CA VAL A 19 9.88 40.43 -34.93
C VAL A 19 10.48 41.04 -33.67
N VAL A 20 10.64 42.36 -33.71
CA VAL A 20 11.00 43.21 -32.57
C VAL A 20 9.78 43.32 -31.64
N GLN A 21 9.91 42.94 -30.38
CA GLN A 21 8.96 43.30 -29.31
C GLN A 21 9.62 44.20 -28.26
N PRO A 22 8.90 45.21 -27.75
CA PRO A 22 9.45 46.21 -26.84
C PRO A 22 9.52 45.71 -25.39
N THR A 23 10.63 46.02 -24.73
CA THR A 23 10.87 45.85 -23.30
C THR A 23 10.01 46.79 -22.47
N GLY A 24 9.10 46.25 -21.67
CA GLY A 24 8.46 46.92 -20.53
C GLY A 24 8.56 46.03 -19.30
N ILE A 25 9.56 46.27 -18.46
CA ILE A 25 9.75 45.58 -17.18
C ILE A 25 9.12 46.47 -16.10
N GLU A 26 8.01 46.00 -15.53
CA GLU A 26 7.46 46.51 -14.27
C GLU A 26 7.84 45.50 -13.17
N ILE A 27 8.75 45.90 -12.26
CA ILE A 27 9.18 45.07 -11.13
C ILE A 27 8.13 45.22 -10.03
N VAL A 28 7.19 44.28 -9.96
CA VAL A 28 6.34 44.10 -8.77
C VAL A 28 7.10 43.21 -7.78
N ARG A 29 7.51 43.82 -6.67
CA ARG A 29 8.15 43.14 -5.53
C ARG A 29 7.05 42.41 -4.75
N GLU A 30 6.95 41.09 -4.89
CA GLU A 30 6.20 40.25 -3.95
C GLU A 30 7.09 39.94 -2.73
N GLU A 31 6.70 40.42 -1.56
CA GLU A 31 7.23 39.97 -0.27
C GLU A 31 6.72 38.55 0.01
N LYS A 32 7.57 37.54 -0.20
CA LYS A 32 7.35 36.21 0.36
C LYS A 32 7.73 36.20 1.85
N ILE A 33 6.71 36.19 2.71
CA ILE A 33 6.86 35.87 4.12
C ILE A 33 7.18 34.37 4.22
N ALA A 34 8.44 34.04 4.50
CA ALA A 34 8.87 32.68 4.81
C ALA A 34 8.45 32.34 6.25
N ILE A 35 7.39 31.55 6.41
CA ILE A 35 7.11 30.85 7.67
C ILE A 35 8.00 29.61 7.67
N SER A 36 9.11 29.67 8.40
CA SER A 36 9.96 28.51 8.68
C SER A 36 9.24 27.60 9.66
N GLN A 37 8.59 26.55 9.15
CA GLN A 37 8.39 25.33 9.91
C GLN A 37 9.56 24.41 9.60
N VAL A 38 10.40 24.16 10.60
CA VAL A 38 11.50 23.18 10.50
C VAL A 38 10.85 21.80 10.40
N HIS A 39 10.77 21.26 9.18
CA HIS A 39 10.62 19.84 8.96
C HIS A 39 12.00 19.30 8.60
N ASP A 40 12.46 18.30 9.36
CA ASP A 40 13.71 17.57 9.06
C ASP A 40 13.60 16.95 7.67
N THR A 41 14.09 17.68 6.67
CA THR A 41 14.09 17.26 5.28
C THR A 41 15.29 16.36 5.07
N TYR A 42 15.08 15.04 5.10
CA TYR A 42 16.11 14.10 4.67
C TYR A 42 16.12 14.07 3.14
N ILE A 43 17.04 14.82 2.55
CA ILE A 43 17.36 14.74 1.12
C ILE A 43 18.07 13.40 0.89
N TYR A 44 17.47 12.53 0.07
CA TYR A 44 18.11 11.30 -0.40
C TYR A 44 19.19 11.66 -1.43
N ASN A 45 20.38 12.03 -0.97
CA ASN A 45 21.54 12.10 -1.85
C ASN A 45 22.00 10.67 -2.17
N VAL A 46 21.50 10.11 -3.28
CA VAL A 46 22.04 8.88 -3.85
C VAL A 46 23.28 9.26 -4.66
N GLU A 47 24.46 9.22 -4.02
CA GLU A 47 25.73 9.31 -4.75
C GLU A 47 25.93 8.05 -5.61
N PRO A 48 26.27 8.18 -6.91
CA PRO A 48 26.67 7.03 -7.72
C PRO A 48 28.02 6.51 -7.22
N SER A 49 28.04 5.30 -6.65
CA SER A 49 29.27 4.63 -6.20
C SER A 49 30.23 4.39 -7.38
N PRO A 50 31.46 4.94 -7.39
CA PRO A 50 32.52 4.42 -8.22
C PRO A 50 33.25 3.29 -7.48
N GLU A 51 33.87 2.43 -8.26
CA GLU A 51 34.60 1.25 -7.84
C GLU A 51 35.65 1.52 -6.76
N ARG A 52 35.80 0.58 -5.81
CA ARG A 52 36.98 0.44 -4.93
C ARG A 52 38.25 0.27 -5.79
N PRO A 53 39.47 0.61 -5.30
CA PRO A 53 39.90 0.33 -3.92
C PRO A 53 40.87 1.34 -3.26
N LYS A 54 40.90 1.35 -1.91
CA LYS A 54 42.15 1.31 -1.11
C LYS A 54 41.87 1.18 0.40
N ARG A 55 42.81 0.50 1.07
CA ARG A 55 42.88 0.19 2.50
C ARG A 55 42.64 1.42 3.38
N PHE A 56 41.72 1.33 4.34
CA PHE A 56 41.70 2.24 5.51
C PHE A 56 42.17 1.50 6.75
N GLY A 57 43.15 2.10 7.42
CA GLY A 57 43.72 1.66 8.70
C GLY A 57 42.83 1.95 9.92
N PRO A 58 43.35 1.72 11.13
CA PRO A 58 42.57 1.54 12.36
C PRO A 58 42.19 2.88 13.00
N VAL A 59 41.24 3.61 12.43
CA VAL A 59 40.71 4.84 13.04
C VAL A 59 39.29 4.63 13.59
N PHE A 60 38.57 3.60 13.13
CA PHE A 60 37.20 3.34 13.56
C PHE A 60 37.06 2.58 14.89
N ALA A 61 38.12 1.94 15.39
CA ALA A 61 38.08 1.24 16.68
C ALA A 61 38.05 2.18 17.89
N CYS A 62 38.64 3.38 17.78
CA CYS A 62 38.78 4.29 18.93
C CYS A 62 37.44 4.97 19.32
N ARG A 63 36.60 5.33 18.34
CA ARG A 63 35.31 5.99 18.62
C ARG A 63 34.29 5.05 19.29
N ARG A 64 34.28 3.77 18.94
CA ARG A 64 33.33 2.80 19.51
C ARG A 64 33.61 2.51 20.98
N THR A 65 34.89 2.46 21.37
CA THR A 65 35.30 2.25 22.77
C THR A 65 34.96 3.45 23.65
N ILE A 66 35.14 4.67 23.15
CA ILE A 66 34.79 5.90 23.89
C ILE A 66 33.27 5.96 24.15
N CYS A 67 32.43 5.64 23.15
CA CYS A 67 30.98 5.62 23.34
C CYS A 67 30.54 4.57 24.38
N ILE A 68 31.16 3.39 24.40
CA ILE A 68 30.83 2.33 25.38
C ILE A 68 31.25 2.77 26.80
N VAL A 69 32.42 3.41 26.95
CA VAL A 69 32.87 3.91 28.26
C VAL A 69 31.97 5.03 28.77
N VAL A 70 31.58 5.99 27.92
CA VAL A 70 30.68 7.09 28.30
C VAL A 70 29.29 6.57 28.67
N ALA A 71 28.73 5.64 27.90
CA ALA A 71 27.45 5.01 28.21
C ALA A 71 27.51 4.25 29.55
N SER A 72 28.58 3.49 29.80
CA SER A 72 28.78 2.76 31.05
C SER A 72 28.88 3.71 32.25
N LEU A 73 29.60 4.82 32.10
CA LEU A 73 29.75 5.83 33.16
C LEU A 73 28.41 6.50 33.50
N LEU A 74 27.63 6.88 32.49
CA LEU A 74 26.29 7.45 32.69
C LEU A 74 25.36 6.47 33.40
N THR A 75 25.41 5.19 33.05
CA THR A 75 24.59 4.15 33.68
C THR A 75 24.93 4.00 35.16
N ILE A 76 26.22 4.02 35.51
CA ILE A 76 26.69 3.95 36.90
C ILE A 76 26.24 5.18 37.70
N ILE A 77 26.37 6.39 37.13
CA ILE A 77 25.91 7.62 37.78
C ILE A 77 24.40 7.58 38.03
N THR A 78 23.63 7.10 37.06
CA THR A 78 22.16 7.01 37.18
C THR A 78 21.75 6.03 38.28
N LEU A 79 22.40 4.85 38.33
CA LEU A 79 22.19 3.87 39.40
C LEU A 79 22.57 4.43 40.78
N ALA A 80 23.67 5.17 40.88
CA ALA A 80 24.12 5.79 42.12
C ALA A 80 23.16 6.84 42.67
N ILE A 81 22.36 7.49 41.80
CA ILE A 81 21.34 8.47 42.21
C ILE A 81 20.02 7.79 42.57
N ILE A 82 19.61 6.76 41.83
CA ILE A 82 18.30 6.11 42.02
C ILE A 82 18.29 5.20 43.26
N LEU A 83 19.37 4.44 43.51
CA LEU A 83 19.41 3.48 44.62
C LEU A 83 19.19 4.14 46.00
N PRO A 84 19.84 5.27 46.34
CA PRO A 84 19.60 5.98 47.59
C PRO A 84 18.16 6.48 47.74
N MET A 85 17.54 6.96 46.65
CA MET A 85 16.16 7.44 46.70
C MET A 85 15.16 6.31 46.98
N ILE A 86 15.38 5.11 46.43
CA ILE A 86 14.53 3.94 46.72
C ILE A 86 14.71 3.49 48.18
N LEU A 87 15.96 3.49 48.68
CA LEU A 87 16.25 3.12 50.07
C LEU A 87 15.71 4.14 51.09
N LEU A 88 15.65 5.42 50.74
CA LEU A 88 15.03 6.46 51.57
C LEU A 88 13.50 6.34 51.61
N ARG A 89 12.87 5.86 50.53
CA ARG A 89 11.41 5.72 50.46
C ARG A 89 10.87 4.55 51.28
N ASN A 90 11.67 3.51 51.52
CA ASN A 90 11.22 2.30 52.21
C ASN A 90 11.32 2.35 53.74
N LYS A 91 11.74 3.48 54.34
CA LYS A 91 11.88 3.63 55.80
C LYS A 91 10.67 4.25 56.51
N ASN A 92 9.57 4.56 55.81
CA ASN A 92 8.49 5.38 56.39
C ASN A 92 7.08 4.75 56.41
N THR A 93 6.97 3.43 56.42
CA THR A 93 5.66 2.74 56.59
C THR A 93 5.71 1.74 57.74
N ASN A 94 5.73 2.23 58.97
CA ASN A 94 5.26 1.50 60.14
C ASN A 94 4.12 2.30 60.78
N SER A 95 2.88 1.93 60.49
CA SER A 95 1.68 2.48 61.11
C SER A 95 0.54 1.45 61.09
N ILE A 96 0.43 0.74 62.21
CA ILE A 96 -0.79 0.40 62.95
C ILE A 96 -1.84 -0.48 62.23
N SER A 97 -1.88 -1.71 62.73
CA SER A 97 -2.94 -2.71 62.69
C SER A 97 -4.28 -2.24 63.25
N ASN A 98 -5.39 -2.61 62.59
CA ASN A 98 -6.62 -3.13 63.20
C ASN A 98 -7.53 -3.72 62.11
N SER A 99 -7.57 -5.06 62.01
CA SER A 99 -8.59 -5.77 61.22
C SER A 99 -9.53 -6.50 62.16
N ALA A 100 -10.77 -6.05 62.16
CA ALA A 100 -11.89 -6.72 62.80
C ALA A 100 -12.25 -7.98 61.99
N VAL A 101 -12.40 -9.08 62.73
CA VAL A 101 -12.83 -10.39 62.24
C VAL A 101 -14.30 -10.31 61.82
N VAL A 102 -14.57 -10.58 60.54
CA VAL A 102 -15.93 -10.81 60.00
C VAL A 102 -16.00 -12.30 59.59
N PRO A 103 -16.99 -13.07 60.09
CA PRO A 103 -17.09 -14.50 59.79
C PRO A 103 -17.61 -14.76 58.36
N PRO A 104 -17.26 -15.90 57.74
CA PRO A 104 -17.65 -16.22 56.37
C PRO A 104 -19.13 -16.63 56.26
N PRO A 105 -19.85 -16.29 55.18
CA PRO A 105 -21.16 -16.85 54.92
C PRO A 105 -21.05 -18.26 54.33
N ASN A 106 -21.88 -19.15 54.86
CA ASN A 106 -22.11 -20.53 54.41
C ASN A 106 -22.43 -20.59 52.91
N ILE A 107 -21.68 -21.43 52.19
CA ILE A 107 -22.00 -21.83 50.82
C ILE A 107 -22.96 -23.02 50.90
N THR A 108 -24.24 -22.76 50.68
CA THR A 108 -25.27 -23.79 50.47
C THR A 108 -25.20 -24.26 49.02
N THR A 109 -24.82 -25.52 48.80
CA THR A 109 -24.79 -26.16 47.48
C THR A 109 -26.21 -26.50 47.06
N ALA A 110 -26.80 -25.71 46.16
CA ALA A 110 -28.05 -26.05 45.49
C ALA A 110 -27.73 -26.69 44.13
N SER A 111 -28.04 -27.98 44.00
CA SER A 111 -28.02 -28.70 42.73
C SER A 111 -29.13 -28.17 41.82
N ILE A 112 -28.76 -27.42 40.78
CA ILE A 112 -29.69 -27.03 39.72
C ILE A 112 -29.57 -28.01 38.56
N THR A 113 -30.51 -28.95 38.50
CA THR A 113 -30.77 -29.81 37.34
C THR A 113 -31.25 -28.92 36.19
N HIS A 114 -30.38 -28.64 35.21
CA HIS A 114 -30.79 -28.00 33.96
C HIS A 114 -31.29 -29.07 32.99
N SER A 115 -32.60 -29.07 32.76
CA SER A 115 -33.27 -29.74 31.67
C SER A 115 -32.76 -29.17 30.34
N ILE A 116 -32.19 -30.03 29.49
CA ILE A 116 -31.79 -29.69 28.13
C ILE A 116 -33.06 -29.55 27.30
N THR A 117 -33.51 -28.31 27.09
CA THR A 117 -34.53 -27.99 26.08
C THR A 117 -33.81 -27.73 24.76
N THR A 118 -33.81 -28.72 23.89
CA THR A 118 -33.31 -28.64 22.51
C THR A 118 -34.17 -27.66 21.71
N ILE A 119 -33.76 -26.40 21.61
CA ILE A 119 -34.35 -25.44 20.69
C ILE A 119 -33.66 -25.63 19.33
N SER A 120 -34.30 -26.41 18.46
CA SER A 120 -33.96 -26.43 17.02
C SER A 120 -34.20 -25.03 16.46
N ARG A 121 -33.09 -24.29 16.32
CA ARG A 121 -33.08 -22.96 15.72
C ARG A 121 -33.08 -23.14 14.19
N THR A 122 -34.27 -23.06 13.61
CA THR A 122 -34.48 -23.06 12.15
C THR A 122 -33.68 -21.91 11.54
N ALA A 123 -32.74 -22.22 10.65
CA ALA A 123 -31.98 -21.24 9.91
C ALA A 123 -32.94 -20.45 9.01
N THR A 124 -33.33 -19.24 9.42
CA THR A 124 -33.97 -18.27 8.54
C THR A 124 -32.95 -17.81 7.51
N THR A 125 -33.06 -18.39 6.32
CA THR A 125 -32.42 -17.91 5.08
C THR A 125 -32.78 -16.44 4.91
N SER A 126 -31.83 -15.55 5.22
CA SER A 126 -31.93 -14.13 4.90
C SER A 126 -31.95 -14.02 3.37
N SER A 127 -33.13 -13.72 2.82
CA SER A 127 -33.30 -13.41 1.41
C SER A 127 -32.55 -12.12 1.11
N ILE A 128 -31.38 -12.25 0.49
CA ILE A 128 -30.65 -11.15 -0.11
C ILE A 128 -31.61 -10.47 -1.10
N PRO A 129 -31.87 -9.15 -0.98
CA PRO A 129 -32.77 -8.45 -1.89
C PRO A 129 -32.22 -8.56 -3.31
N THR A 130 -33.03 -9.13 -4.20
CA THR A 130 -32.74 -9.22 -5.63
C THR A 130 -32.60 -7.80 -6.19
N PRO A 131 -31.46 -7.41 -6.78
CA PRO A 131 -31.28 -6.06 -7.28
C PRO A 131 -32.29 -5.78 -8.39
N SER A 132 -33.08 -4.72 -8.23
CA SER A 132 -34.00 -4.22 -9.25
C SER A 132 -33.19 -3.80 -10.48
N THR A 133 -33.33 -4.55 -11.56
CA THR A 133 -32.63 -4.34 -12.84
C THR A 133 -33.07 -3.04 -13.51
N ARG A 134 -32.42 -1.93 -13.17
CA ARG A 134 -32.43 -0.73 -14.00
C ARG A 134 -31.41 -0.96 -15.12
N SER A 135 -31.83 -1.05 -16.38
CA SER A 135 -30.91 -1.30 -17.49
C SER A 135 -30.04 -0.07 -17.75
N ILE A 136 -28.88 0.00 -17.10
CA ILE A 136 -27.85 0.99 -17.42
C ILE A 136 -27.11 0.42 -18.64
N SER A 137 -27.49 0.86 -19.83
CA SER A 137 -27.18 0.20 -21.11
C SER A 137 -25.73 0.34 -21.61
N ASN A 138 -24.79 0.80 -20.79
CA ASN A 138 -23.41 1.09 -21.24
C ASN A 138 -22.31 0.41 -20.41
N HIS A 139 -22.63 -0.56 -19.55
CA HIS A 139 -21.60 -1.32 -18.84
C HIS A 139 -20.94 -2.34 -19.75
N SER A 140 -19.66 -2.14 -20.03
CA SER A 140 -18.83 -3.15 -20.67
C SER A 140 -18.60 -4.29 -19.67
N ALA A 141 -18.68 -5.54 -20.14
CA ALA A 141 -18.37 -6.69 -19.31
C ALA A 141 -16.94 -6.61 -18.76
N ILE A 142 -16.75 -7.04 -17.51
CA ILE A 142 -15.43 -7.09 -16.87
C ILE A 142 -14.63 -8.24 -17.51
N ALA A 143 -13.34 -8.03 -17.79
CA ALA A 143 -12.50 -9.10 -18.32
C ALA A 143 -12.40 -10.27 -17.32
N PRO A 144 -12.36 -11.52 -17.78
CA PRO A 144 -11.96 -12.63 -16.92
C PRO A 144 -10.57 -12.39 -16.33
N LEU A 145 -10.41 -12.62 -15.02
CA LEU A 145 -9.17 -12.40 -14.27
C LEU A 145 -8.64 -10.97 -14.42
N SER A 146 -9.56 -10.02 -14.42
CA SER A 146 -9.25 -8.60 -14.61
C SER A 146 -8.24 -8.14 -13.55
N PRO A 147 -7.21 -7.37 -13.92
CA PRO A 147 -6.37 -6.70 -12.94
C PRO A 147 -7.25 -5.74 -12.12
N LEU A 148 -7.08 -5.74 -10.79
CA LEU A 148 -7.89 -4.95 -9.87
C LEU A 148 -7.01 -4.07 -9.00
N ALA A 149 -7.42 -2.83 -8.77
CA ALA A 149 -6.88 -1.98 -7.72
C ALA A 149 -7.98 -1.13 -7.10
N ALA A 150 -7.88 -0.87 -5.79
CA ALA A 150 -8.89 -0.13 -5.06
C ALA A 150 -8.28 0.81 -4.02
N VAL A 151 -8.93 1.97 -3.85
CA VAL A 151 -8.61 2.95 -2.81
C VAL A 151 -9.90 3.52 -2.24
N SER A 152 -9.83 4.01 -1.00
CA SER A 152 -10.90 4.79 -0.40
C SER A 152 -10.33 6.01 0.30
N TRP A 153 -11.11 7.09 0.30
CA TRP A 153 -10.74 8.35 0.94
C TRP A 153 -11.95 8.97 1.62
N PRO A 154 -11.76 9.75 2.70
CA PRO A 154 -12.85 10.46 3.35
C PRO A 154 -13.57 11.40 2.36
N ASP A 155 -14.89 11.47 2.47
CA ASP A 155 -15.68 12.47 1.75
C ASP A 155 -15.52 13.81 2.47
N PRO A 156 -14.86 14.81 1.87
CA PRO A 156 -14.63 16.09 2.53
C PRO A 156 -15.93 16.86 2.78
N SER A 157 -17.03 16.51 2.10
CA SER A 157 -18.34 17.12 2.30
C SER A 157 -19.14 16.50 3.45
N SER A 158 -18.69 15.36 4.00
CA SER A 158 -19.43 14.62 5.02
C SER A 158 -18.93 14.91 6.43
N SER A 159 -19.86 15.35 7.30
CA SER A 159 -19.65 15.43 8.74
C SER A 159 -19.81 14.08 9.46
N GLN A 160 -20.38 13.07 8.79
CA GLN A 160 -20.72 11.77 9.37
C GLN A 160 -19.67 10.69 9.09
N GLY A 161 -18.49 11.08 8.58
CA GLY A 161 -17.44 10.13 8.22
C GLY A 161 -17.77 9.28 7.00
N ALA A 162 -18.59 9.80 6.08
CA ALA A 162 -18.75 9.17 4.77
C ALA A 162 -17.41 9.17 4.03
N TYR A 163 -17.28 8.24 3.10
CA TYR A 163 -16.08 8.05 2.31
C TYR A 163 -16.47 7.72 0.87
N ASN A 164 -15.52 7.95 -0.01
CA ASN A 164 -15.58 7.50 -1.38
C ASN A 164 -14.66 6.31 -1.55
N THR A 165 -15.05 5.39 -2.42
CA THR A 165 -14.27 4.23 -2.79
C THR A 165 -14.18 4.20 -4.29
N ARG A 166 -13.00 3.90 -4.83
CA ARG A 166 -12.80 3.66 -6.26
C ARG A 166 -12.18 2.30 -6.47
N VAL A 167 -12.73 1.55 -7.41
CA VAL A 167 -12.18 0.30 -7.92
C VAL A 167 -11.89 0.49 -9.40
N VAL A 168 -10.65 0.22 -9.81
CA VAL A 168 -10.25 0.21 -11.22
C VAL A 168 -10.09 -1.23 -11.66
N TYR A 169 -10.61 -1.53 -12.85
CA TYR A 169 -10.53 -2.84 -13.49
C TYR A 169 -10.46 -2.69 -15.00
N GLN A 170 -10.08 -3.79 -15.68
CA GLN A 170 -10.12 -3.89 -17.12
C GLN A 170 -11.41 -4.57 -17.62
N THR A 171 -11.96 -4.05 -18.71
CA THR A 171 -13.11 -4.61 -19.43
C THR A 171 -12.67 -5.72 -20.37
N GLN A 172 -13.62 -6.53 -20.85
CA GLN A 172 -13.37 -7.57 -21.86
C GLN A 172 -12.73 -7.03 -23.15
N ALA A 173 -12.99 -5.76 -23.48
CA ALA A 173 -12.40 -5.05 -24.61
C ALA A 173 -10.94 -4.60 -24.38
N GLY A 174 -10.40 -4.78 -23.16
CA GLY A 174 -9.03 -4.37 -22.80
C GLY A 174 -8.91 -2.91 -22.35
N THR A 175 -10.00 -2.16 -22.30
CA THR A 175 -10.01 -0.78 -21.76
C THR A 175 -10.10 -0.79 -20.24
N LEU A 176 -9.54 0.23 -19.58
CA LEU A 176 -9.73 0.40 -18.13
C LEU A 176 -11.02 1.16 -17.82
N GLN A 177 -11.67 0.78 -16.74
CA GLN A 177 -12.84 1.43 -16.16
C GLN A 177 -12.61 1.66 -14.67
N ALA A 178 -13.14 2.78 -14.17
CA ALA A 178 -13.23 3.05 -12.75
C ALA A 178 -14.70 3.00 -12.32
N SER A 179 -14.98 2.27 -11.24
CA SER A 179 -16.24 2.35 -10.51
C SER A 179 -16.01 3.09 -9.21
N THR A 180 -16.75 4.16 -8.97
CA THR A 180 -16.65 4.99 -7.75
C THR A 180 -17.96 4.91 -6.97
N CYS A 181 -17.90 4.60 -5.68
CA CYS A 181 -19.04 4.60 -4.78
C CYS A 181 -18.86 5.63 -3.68
N ASN A 182 -19.89 6.45 -3.43
CA ASN A 182 -19.98 7.28 -2.24
C ASN A 182 -20.75 6.51 -1.16
N SER A 183 -20.19 6.36 0.04
CA SER A 183 -20.79 5.56 1.11
C SER A 183 -22.10 6.15 1.65
N HIS A 184 -22.41 7.41 1.38
CA HIS A 184 -23.69 8.01 1.73
C HIS A 184 -24.80 7.57 0.77
N THR A 185 -24.54 7.57 -0.54
CA THR A 185 -25.52 7.19 -1.55
C THR A 185 -25.57 5.69 -1.81
N GLN A 186 -24.48 4.97 -1.51
CA GLN A 186 -24.28 3.55 -1.82
C GLN A 186 -24.51 3.23 -3.31
N GLN A 187 -24.34 4.22 -4.17
CA GLN A 187 -24.49 4.09 -5.63
C GLN A 187 -23.12 4.10 -6.30
N TRP A 188 -22.92 3.13 -7.19
CA TRP A 188 -21.73 3.05 -8.03
C TRP A 188 -21.92 3.90 -9.29
N GLU A 189 -21.01 4.85 -9.49
CA GLU A 189 -20.82 5.56 -10.76
C GLU A 189 -19.70 4.88 -11.54
N ILE A 190 -19.91 4.65 -12.84
CA ILE A 190 -18.88 4.05 -13.71
C ILE A 190 -18.36 5.09 -14.69
N THR A 191 -17.04 5.24 -14.70
CA THR A 191 -16.32 6.17 -15.57
C THR A 191 -15.33 5.38 -16.45
N PRO A 192 -15.42 5.48 -17.79
CA PRO A 192 -14.38 4.97 -18.67
C PRO A 192 -13.09 5.78 -18.50
N LEU A 193 -11.95 5.10 -18.42
CA LEU A 193 -10.65 5.77 -18.35
C LEU A 193 -10.12 5.98 -19.77
N VAL A 194 -9.90 7.24 -20.12
CA VAL A 194 -9.47 7.64 -21.46
C VAL A 194 -7.96 7.83 -21.45
N ALA A 195 -7.23 6.74 -21.71
CA ALA A 195 -5.88 6.82 -22.24
C ALA A 195 -5.82 6.00 -23.53
N SER A 196 -4.93 6.40 -24.43
CA SER A 196 -4.86 5.83 -25.78
C SER A 196 -4.23 4.43 -25.83
N GLU A 197 -3.55 3.97 -24.77
CA GLU A 197 -2.58 2.87 -24.88
C GLU A 197 -2.56 1.91 -23.68
N TRP A 198 -3.72 1.41 -23.24
CA TRP A 198 -3.76 0.35 -22.22
C TRP A 198 -3.37 -1.00 -22.80
N LYS A 199 -2.52 -1.75 -22.09
CA LYS A 199 -2.25 -3.16 -22.42
C LYS A 199 -3.32 -4.08 -21.83
N LYS A 200 -3.82 -5.04 -22.61
CA LYS A 200 -4.69 -6.12 -22.09
C LYS A 200 -3.91 -6.97 -21.08
N GLY A 201 -4.46 -7.14 -19.88
CA GLY A 201 -3.80 -7.78 -18.75
C GLY A 201 -2.74 -6.91 -18.06
N SER A 202 -2.71 -5.59 -18.34
CA SER A 202 -1.79 -4.67 -17.66
C SER A 202 -1.91 -4.83 -16.15
N PRO A 203 -0.81 -5.01 -15.42
CA PRO A 203 -0.82 -4.82 -13.97
C PRO A 203 -1.31 -3.39 -13.68
N ILE A 204 -2.06 -3.23 -12.60
CA ILE A 204 -2.50 -1.91 -12.14
C ILE A 204 -2.29 -1.81 -10.63
N ALA A 205 -1.93 -0.62 -10.16
CA ALA A 205 -1.88 -0.28 -8.75
C ALA A 205 -2.52 1.09 -8.54
N LEU A 206 -3.21 1.27 -7.42
CA LEU A 206 -3.94 2.50 -7.13
C LEU A 206 -3.58 2.95 -5.73
N THR A 207 -3.22 4.22 -5.59
CA THR A 207 -3.00 4.86 -4.28
C THR A 207 -3.79 6.15 -4.22
N SER A 208 -4.12 6.59 -3.00
CA SER A 208 -4.67 7.93 -2.77
C SER A 208 -3.94 8.60 -1.62
N PHE A 209 -3.90 9.93 -1.65
CA PHE A 209 -3.37 10.74 -0.57
C PHE A 209 -4.03 12.12 -0.52
N PRO A 210 -4.12 12.74 0.65
CA PRO A 210 -4.61 14.10 0.78
C PRO A 210 -3.53 15.08 0.29
N LYS A 211 -3.95 16.05 -0.52
CA LYS A 211 -3.05 17.03 -1.18
C LYS A 211 -2.34 17.98 -0.21
N ASP A 212 -2.84 18.08 1.01
CA ASP A 212 -2.30 18.97 2.04
C ASP A 212 -0.92 18.53 2.54
N ILE A 213 -0.51 17.27 2.34
CA ILE A 213 0.86 16.81 2.66
C ILE A 213 1.93 17.54 1.84
N TYR A 214 1.57 18.11 0.68
CA TYR A 214 2.45 18.94 -0.15
C TYR A 214 2.12 20.43 -0.06
N GLY A 215 1.42 20.86 1.00
CA GLY A 215 1.02 22.26 1.18
C GLY A 215 0.02 22.78 0.15
N ARG A 216 -0.63 21.89 -0.60
CA ARG A 216 -1.65 22.24 -1.60
C ARG A 216 -3.04 22.36 -0.93
N LYS A 217 -4.00 22.96 -1.65
CA LYS A 217 -5.40 23.07 -1.18
C LYS A 217 -5.97 21.70 -0.79
N GLN A 218 -6.94 21.71 0.13
CA GLN A 218 -7.66 20.52 0.57
C GLN A 218 -8.21 19.70 -0.60
N GLY A 219 -8.27 18.39 -0.40
CA GLY A 219 -8.79 17.42 -1.35
C GLY A 219 -7.91 16.19 -1.44
N GLU A 220 -8.43 15.16 -2.10
CA GLU A 220 -7.70 13.92 -2.35
C GLU A 220 -7.03 13.97 -3.74
N GLN A 221 -5.86 13.36 -3.83
CA GLN A 221 -5.21 12.97 -5.06
C GLN A 221 -5.29 11.44 -5.17
N ILE A 222 -5.67 10.93 -6.33
CA ILE A 222 -5.63 9.49 -6.62
C ILE A 222 -4.64 9.29 -7.76
N GLU A 223 -3.87 8.22 -7.70
CA GLU A 223 -2.88 7.89 -8.73
C GLU A 223 -3.00 6.41 -9.09
N LEU A 224 -3.20 6.15 -10.38
CA LEU A 224 -3.23 4.84 -10.99
C LEU A 224 -1.92 4.62 -11.73
N PHE A 225 -1.19 3.59 -11.34
CA PHE A 225 -0.03 3.09 -12.04
C PHE A 225 -0.41 1.89 -12.88
N TYR A 226 0.13 1.82 -14.10
CA TYR A 226 -0.17 0.76 -15.06
C TYR A 226 0.99 0.58 -16.04
N THR A 227 0.90 -0.37 -16.97
CA THR A 227 1.84 -0.48 -18.08
C THR A 227 1.18 -0.30 -19.45
N ASN A 228 1.91 0.33 -20.37
CA ASN A 228 1.51 0.44 -21.77
C ASN A 228 2.44 -0.39 -22.68
N ASN A 229 1.92 -0.79 -23.84
CA ASN A 229 2.72 -1.41 -24.88
C ASN A 229 3.53 -0.30 -25.57
N GLN A 230 4.84 -0.21 -25.32
CA GLN A 230 5.72 0.75 -26.01
C GLN A 230 5.82 0.49 -27.53
N GLY A 231 5.38 -0.67 -27.99
CA GLY A 231 5.57 -1.17 -29.36
C GLY A 231 4.81 -0.46 -30.49
N THR A 232 4.09 0.64 -30.27
CA THR A 232 3.34 1.29 -31.36
C THR A 232 3.84 2.65 -31.83
N HIS A 233 4.32 3.59 -31.00
CA HIS A 233 4.50 4.97 -31.52
C HIS A 233 5.62 5.87 -30.98
N GLN A 234 6.41 5.49 -29.96
CA GLN A 234 7.51 6.35 -29.50
C GLN A 234 8.85 5.84 -30.04
N PRO A 235 9.57 6.61 -30.89
CA PRO A 235 10.95 6.28 -31.22
C PRO A 235 11.76 6.32 -29.93
N LEU A 236 12.25 5.14 -29.51
CA LEU A 236 13.21 5.04 -28.42
C LEU A 236 14.33 6.06 -28.68
N SER A 237 14.75 6.77 -27.62
CA SER A 237 15.85 7.72 -27.69
C SER A 237 17.02 7.10 -28.46
N PRO A 238 17.65 7.81 -29.43
CA PRO A 238 18.60 7.23 -30.38
C PRO A 238 19.86 6.59 -29.73
N SER A 239 20.03 6.70 -28.41
CA SER A 239 21.07 6.04 -27.64
C SER A 239 20.75 4.60 -27.22
N LEU A 240 19.50 4.14 -27.32
CA LEU A 240 19.14 2.74 -27.03
C LEU A 240 19.39 1.90 -28.29
N GLN A 241 20.52 1.19 -28.30
CA GLN A 241 20.80 0.17 -29.30
C GLN A 241 19.58 -0.73 -29.48
N TYR A 242 19.13 -0.87 -30.74
CA TYR A 242 18.01 -1.73 -31.09
C TYR A 242 18.19 -3.10 -30.39
N PRO A 243 17.22 -3.53 -29.57
CA PRO A 243 17.30 -4.85 -28.98
C PRO A 243 17.36 -5.89 -30.11
N PRO A 244 17.97 -7.06 -29.87
CA PRO A 244 18.02 -8.14 -30.84
C PRO A 244 16.63 -8.34 -31.44
N PRO A 245 16.52 -8.56 -32.76
CA PRO A 245 15.27 -8.97 -33.35
C PRO A 245 14.77 -10.18 -32.55
N HIS A 246 13.53 -10.12 -32.06
CA HIS A 246 12.86 -11.10 -31.18
C HIS A 246 12.96 -10.92 -29.65
N SER A 247 13.67 -9.92 -29.13
CA SER A 247 13.53 -9.60 -27.71
C SER A 247 12.16 -8.95 -27.45
N PRO A 248 11.41 -9.39 -26.41
CA PRO A 248 10.17 -8.72 -26.03
C PRO A 248 10.47 -7.27 -25.69
N ILE A 249 9.69 -6.35 -26.29
CA ILE A 249 9.78 -4.93 -25.97
C ILE A 249 9.26 -4.79 -24.53
N PRO A 250 10.06 -4.24 -23.59
CA PRO A 250 9.58 -4.01 -22.23
C PRO A 250 8.40 -3.05 -22.26
N ASP A 251 7.48 -3.22 -21.32
CA ASP A 251 6.44 -2.23 -21.12
C ASP A 251 7.05 -1.01 -20.38
N ILE A 252 6.38 0.15 -20.43
CA ILE A 252 6.75 1.29 -19.60
C ILE A 252 5.74 1.43 -18.46
N LEU A 253 6.25 1.73 -17.27
CA LEU A 253 5.42 2.20 -16.15
C LEU A 253 4.81 3.57 -16.49
N GLN A 254 3.49 3.65 -16.40
CA GLN A 254 2.72 4.86 -16.63
C GLN A 254 1.90 5.20 -15.38
N GLU A 255 1.49 6.45 -15.29
CA GLU A 255 0.68 7.04 -14.23
C GLU A 255 -0.46 7.85 -14.85
N LEU A 256 -1.64 7.69 -14.24
CA LEU A 256 -2.79 8.56 -14.43
C LEU A 256 -3.17 9.14 -13.07
N THR A 257 -3.28 10.45 -13.02
CA THR A 257 -3.57 11.22 -11.81
C THR A 257 -5.00 11.74 -11.83
N TRP A 258 -5.67 11.72 -10.68
CA TRP A 258 -6.93 12.41 -10.49
C TRP A 258 -6.82 13.44 -9.37
N SER A 259 -7.04 14.68 -9.77
CA SER A 259 -7.73 15.65 -8.92
C SER A 259 -9.24 15.38 -9.07
N PRO A 260 -10.12 15.65 -8.09
CA PRO A 260 -11.55 15.33 -8.16
C PRO A 260 -12.32 15.85 -9.40
N SER A 261 -11.68 16.62 -10.27
CA SER A 261 -12.11 16.87 -11.64
C SER A 261 -10.86 17.05 -12.55
N PRO A 262 -10.83 16.51 -13.78
CA PRO A 262 -11.87 15.73 -14.46
C PRO A 262 -11.83 14.22 -14.15
N PRO A 263 -12.95 13.49 -14.34
CA PRO A 263 -13.06 12.07 -13.99
C PRO A 263 -12.18 11.15 -14.85
N GLY A 264 -11.75 11.60 -16.03
CA GLY A 264 -10.87 10.86 -16.94
C GLY A 264 -9.40 10.81 -16.52
N GLY A 265 -9.00 11.60 -15.53
CA GLY A 265 -7.60 11.71 -15.08
C GLY A 265 -6.69 12.46 -16.05
N SER A 266 -5.47 12.75 -15.61
CA SER A 266 -4.42 13.41 -16.39
C SER A 266 -3.13 12.58 -16.34
N PRO A 267 -2.30 12.57 -17.39
CA PRO A 267 -0.99 11.93 -17.33
C PRO A 267 -0.18 12.40 -16.12
N GLY A 268 0.40 11.44 -15.41
CA GLY A 268 1.22 11.69 -14.25
C GLY A 268 2.67 12.07 -14.56
N SER A 269 3.41 12.42 -13.51
CA SER A 269 4.80 12.84 -13.63
C SER A 269 5.77 11.67 -13.83
N ILE A 270 5.40 10.44 -13.45
CA ILE A 270 6.27 9.28 -13.67
C ILE A 270 6.44 8.96 -15.16
N ASN A 271 5.53 9.44 -16.01
CA ASN A 271 5.51 9.11 -17.44
C ASN A 271 6.74 9.65 -18.17
N THR A 272 7.42 10.66 -17.63
CA THR A 272 8.66 11.21 -18.20
C THR A 272 9.91 10.42 -17.84
N GLU A 273 9.81 9.54 -16.84
CA GLU A 273 10.95 8.76 -16.33
C GLU A 273 11.28 7.54 -17.20
N ASN A 274 10.31 7.08 -18.00
CA ASN A 274 10.45 5.91 -18.87
C ASN A 274 10.94 4.64 -18.15
N TYR A 275 10.47 4.40 -16.92
CA TYR A 275 10.82 3.19 -16.18
C TYR A 275 10.34 1.93 -16.92
N LEU A 276 11.30 1.08 -17.27
CA LEU A 276 11.04 -0.16 -17.99
C LEU A 276 10.52 -1.22 -17.02
N ASN A 277 9.38 -1.79 -17.35
CA ASN A 277 8.72 -2.85 -16.61
C ASN A 277 8.59 -4.09 -17.53
N PRO A 278 9.08 -5.28 -17.16
CA PRO A 278 8.81 -6.50 -17.90
C PRO A 278 7.31 -6.68 -18.10
N SER A 279 6.93 -7.22 -19.26
CA SER A 279 5.56 -7.30 -19.75
C SER A 279 4.52 -7.98 -18.84
N ALA A 280 4.95 -8.67 -17.78
CA ALA A 280 4.10 -9.36 -16.82
C ALA A 280 4.42 -9.00 -15.35
N SER A 281 5.31 -8.03 -15.12
CA SER A 281 5.73 -7.67 -13.78
C SER A 281 4.62 -6.91 -13.05
N PRO A 282 4.20 -7.35 -11.85
CA PRO A 282 3.16 -6.68 -11.10
C PRO A 282 3.63 -5.31 -10.60
N ILE A 283 2.65 -4.45 -10.35
CA ILE A 283 2.87 -3.14 -9.76
C ILE A 283 2.13 -3.13 -8.42
N SER A 284 2.77 -2.55 -7.40
CA SER A 284 2.14 -2.24 -6.13
C SER A 284 2.44 -0.80 -5.76
N SER A 285 1.49 -0.11 -5.16
CA SER A 285 1.70 1.27 -4.73
C SER A 285 1.08 1.52 -3.37
N TYR A 286 1.80 2.33 -2.59
CA TYR A 286 1.32 2.94 -1.37
C TYR A 286 2.09 4.25 -1.23
N TRP A 287 1.39 5.38 -1.33
CA TRP A 287 2.03 6.68 -1.47
C TRP A 287 3.08 6.96 -0.38
N PRO A 288 4.31 7.40 -0.74
CA PRO A 288 4.78 7.84 -2.06
C PRO A 288 5.58 6.76 -2.84
N PHE A 289 5.38 5.49 -2.51
CA PHE A 289 6.17 4.39 -3.04
C PHE A 289 5.42 3.64 -4.16
N VAL A 290 6.16 3.32 -5.22
CA VAL A 290 5.75 2.40 -6.28
C VAL A 290 6.77 1.29 -6.37
N PHE A 291 6.30 0.05 -6.33
CA PHE A 291 7.12 -1.15 -6.44
C PHE A 291 6.75 -1.95 -7.68
N PHE A 292 7.76 -2.39 -8.42
CA PHE A 292 7.63 -3.27 -9.58
C PHE A 292 8.89 -4.11 -9.74
N GLN A 293 8.88 -5.10 -10.61
CA GLN A 293 10.05 -5.90 -10.95
C GLN A 293 10.70 -5.37 -12.24
N ASN A 294 12.04 -5.32 -12.33
CA ASN A 294 12.73 -4.93 -13.56
C ASN A 294 13.07 -6.13 -14.47
N ASN A 295 13.70 -5.89 -15.62
CA ASN A 295 14.14 -6.94 -16.56
C ASN A 295 15.19 -7.89 -15.98
N ALA A 296 15.89 -7.50 -14.91
CA ALA A 296 16.81 -8.37 -14.18
C ALA A 296 16.10 -9.24 -13.13
N SER A 297 14.76 -9.22 -13.09
CA SER A 297 13.94 -9.88 -12.07
C SER A 297 14.25 -9.40 -10.64
N GLU A 298 14.67 -8.14 -10.51
CA GLU A 298 14.92 -7.49 -9.23
C GLU A 298 13.73 -6.62 -8.85
N LEU A 299 13.43 -6.54 -7.56
CA LEU A 299 12.45 -5.59 -7.03
C LEU A 299 13.00 -4.16 -7.13
N VAL A 300 12.28 -3.28 -7.81
CA VAL A 300 12.58 -1.85 -7.92
C VAL A 300 11.56 -1.07 -7.13
N GLU A 301 12.07 -0.13 -6.34
CA GLU A 301 11.28 0.94 -5.73
C GLU A 301 11.50 2.22 -6.50
N THR A 302 10.41 2.91 -6.80
CA THR A 302 10.45 4.31 -7.19
C THR A 302 9.67 5.13 -6.16
N VAL A 303 10.28 6.22 -5.71
CA VAL A 303 9.74 7.10 -4.67
C VAL A 303 9.54 8.50 -5.23
N TYR A 304 8.35 9.07 -5.01
CA TYR A 304 8.10 10.48 -5.30
C TYR A 304 8.63 11.36 -4.17
N GLN A 305 9.62 12.20 -4.46
CA GLN A 305 10.22 13.10 -3.48
C GLN A 305 9.47 14.44 -3.39
N PHE A 306 9.59 15.13 -2.26
CA PHE A 306 9.05 16.48 -2.07
C PHE A 306 9.61 17.52 -3.06
N THR A 307 10.76 17.25 -3.67
CA THR A 307 11.33 18.04 -4.77
C THR A 307 10.56 17.92 -6.07
N HIS A 308 9.47 17.13 -6.11
CA HIS A 308 8.65 16.82 -7.27
C HIS A 308 9.38 15.98 -8.32
N GLU A 309 10.32 15.16 -7.87
CA GLU A 309 11.14 14.28 -8.71
C GLU A 309 10.93 12.82 -8.28
N TRP A 310 10.98 11.92 -9.26
CA TRP A 310 11.00 10.49 -9.00
C TRP A 310 12.45 10.02 -8.82
N ASN A 311 12.68 9.19 -7.81
CA ASN A 311 13.96 8.54 -7.61
C ASN A 311 13.74 7.04 -7.53
N SER A 312 14.53 6.28 -8.28
CA SER A 312 14.47 4.82 -8.30
C SER A 312 15.66 4.20 -7.59
N LYS A 313 15.36 3.23 -6.72
CA LYS A 313 16.33 2.34 -6.08
C LYS A 313 15.99 0.90 -6.43
N GLY A 314 16.92 0.21 -7.09
CA GLY A 314 16.85 -1.24 -7.29
C GLY A 314 17.32 -1.98 -6.03
N TYR A 315 16.58 -3.01 -5.64
CA TYR A 315 16.97 -3.94 -4.59
C TYR A 315 17.36 -5.27 -5.21
N LYS A 316 18.52 -5.80 -4.80
CA LYS A 316 18.99 -7.15 -5.21
C LYS A 316 18.21 -8.25 -4.49
N ILE A 317 16.90 -8.20 -4.62
CA ILE A 317 15.94 -9.18 -4.10
C ILE A 317 15.52 -10.01 -5.31
N ALA A 318 16.02 -11.25 -5.37
CA ALA A 318 15.77 -12.15 -6.49
C ALA A 318 14.30 -12.62 -6.48
N LEU A 319 13.59 -12.34 -7.57
CA LEU A 319 12.22 -12.78 -7.80
C LEU A 319 12.21 -14.00 -8.75
N LEU A 320 11.39 -15.01 -8.45
CA LEU A 320 11.37 -16.28 -9.20
C LEU A 320 10.88 -16.10 -10.64
N ASP A 321 9.82 -15.31 -10.81
CA ASP A 321 9.07 -15.23 -12.06
C ASP A 321 8.66 -13.78 -12.36
N SER A 322 8.63 -13.42 -13.65
CA SER A 322 7.90 -12.25 -14.13
C SER A 322 6.40 -12.48 -13.88
N GLY A 323 5.85 -11.92 -12.80
CA GLY A 323 4.43 -12.09 -12.43
C GLY A 323 4.14 -12.53 -11.00
N ALA A 324 5.16 -12.63 -10.14
CA ALA A 324 4.96 -12.83 -8.70
C ALA A 324 4.30 -11.61 -8.05
N ASP A 325 3.08 -11.73 -7.49
CA ASP A 325 2.37 -10.58 -6.90
C ASP A 325 3.23 -9.84 -5.86
N ILE A 326 3.07 -8.52 -5.84
CA ILE A 326 3.72 -7.60 -4.89
C ILE A 326 2.62 -6.84 -4.18
N SER A 327 2.69 -6.79 -2.84
CA SER A 327 1.78 -5.99 -2.02
C SER A 327 2.59 -5.13 -1.06
N ILE A 328 2.24 -3.85 -0.96
CA ILE A 328 2.86 -2.89 -0.03
C ILE A 328 1.80 -2.28 0.88
N VAL A 329 2.12 -2.19 2.16
CA VAL A 329 1.27 -1.58 3.20
C VAL A 329 2.14 -0.90 4.27
N PRO A 330 1.61 0.09 5.01
CA PRO A 330 2.27 0.60 6.20
C PRO A 330 2.27 -0.49 7.29
N GLY A 331 3.42 -0.70 7.93
CA GLY A 331 3.55 -1.62 9.08
C GLY A 331 3.18 -0.96 10.41
N SER A 332 3.16 0.37 10.46
CA SER A 332 2.87 1.17 11.65
C SER A 332 2.30 2.52 11.26
N HIS A 333 1.62 3.18 12.20
CA HIS A 333 1.19 4.56 12.04
C HIS A 333 2.35 5.50 11.67
N LEU A 334 1.98 6.62 11.05
CA LEU A 334 2.87 7.69 10.61
C LEU A 334 3.92 7.24 9.58
N LEU A 335 3.63 6.17 8.83
CA LEU A 335 4.54 5.55 7.88
C LEU A 335 5.93 5.24 8.47
N ARG A 336 6.01 5.02 9.80
CA ARG A 336 7.27 4.72 10.49
C ARG A 336 7.87 3.38 10.06
N THR A 337 7.07 2.50 9.49
CA THR A 337 7.51 1.25 8.88
C THR A 337 6.68 0.97 7.63
N VAL A 338 7.30 0.36 6.64
CA VAL A 338 6.69 -0.13 5.41
C VAL A 338 6.93 -1.64 5.33
N CYS A 339 5.90 -2.39 4.99
CA CYS A 339 5.95 -3.82 4.78
C CYS A 339 5.72 -4.12 3.29
N ILE A 340 6.58 -4.95 2.72
CA ILE A 340 6.45 -5.49 1.37
C ILE A 340 6.26 -6.99 1.47
N PHE A 341 5.27 -7.48 0.74
CA PHE A 341 4.96 -8.89 0.60
C PHE A 341 5.16 -9.28 -0.85
N TYR A 342 5.93 -10.32 -1.08
CA TYR A 342 6.16 -10.84 -2.43
C TYR A 342 6.46 -12.33 -2.40
N ARG A 343 6.30 -13.01 -3.55
CA ARG A 343 6.68 -14.42 -3.73
C ARG A 343 8.14 -14.53 -4.19
N ASN A 344 8.99 -15.16 -3.39
CA ASN A 344 10.43 -15.27 -3.64
C ASN A 344 10.81 -16.34 -4.67
N GLY A 345 12.12 -16.40 -4.95
CA GLY A 345 12.82 -17.38 -5.78
C GLY A 345 12.68 -18.87 -5.43
N VAL A 346 11.87 -19.25 -4.43
CA VAL A 346 11.53 -20.66 -4.15
C VAL A 346 10.02 -20.87 -4.05
N GLY A 347 9.22 -19.85 -4.38
CA GLY A 347 7.78 -19.88 -4.31
C GLY A 347 7.22 -19.51 -2.92
N ASP A 348 8.04 -19.13 -1.94
CA ASP A 348 7.52 -18.74 -0.63
C ASP A 348 7.01 -17.30 -0.64
N VAL A 349 5.93 -17.01 0.10
CA VAL A 349 5.51 -15.63 0.38
C VAL A 349 6.27 -15.12 1.59
N VAL A 350 7.06 -14.08 1.39
CA VAL A 350 7.94 -13.48 2.38
C VAL A 350 7.54 -12.04 2.66
N GLU A 351 7.87 -11.57 3.87
CA GLU A 351 7.70 -10.17 4.27
C GLU A 351 9.06 -9.49 4.41
N TYR A 352 9.14 -8.27 3.91
CA TYR A 352 10.27 -7.37 4.06
C TYR A 352 9.79 -6.11 4.77
N VAL A 353 10.50 -5.72 5.83
CA VAL A 353 10.16 -4.54 6.63
C VAL A 353 11.27 -3.52 6.54
N ARG A 354 10.89 -2.25 6.36
CA ARG A 354 11.82 -1.12 6.41
C ARG A 354 11.28 -0.05 7.34
N GLY A 355 12.10 0.34 8.31
CA GLY A 355 11.83 1.48 9.18
C GLY A 355 12.04 2.82 8.47
N HIS A 356 11.36 3.85 8.94
CA HIS A 356 11.56 5.22 8.46
C HIS A 356 13.01 5.66 8.70
N GLY A 357 13.65 6.22 7.67
CA GLY A 357 15.07 6.60 7.69
C GLY A 357 16.05 5.44 7.56
N VAL A 358 15.58 4.20 7.42
CA VAL A 358 16.41 3.02 7.13
C VAL A 358 16.45 2.82 5.61
N LEU A 359 17.64 2.64 5.04
CA LEU A 359 17.81 2.51 3.60
C LEU A 359 17.40 1.12 3.06
N ASP A 360 17.63 0.07 3.84
CA ASP A 360 17.49 -1.31 3.40
C ASP A 360 16.33 -2.03 4.10
N PHE A 361 15.80 -3.05 3.43
CA PHE A 361 14.75 -3.90 3.99
C PHE A 361 15.35 -5.07 4.77
N GLU A 362 14.72 -5.41 5.89
CA GLU A 362 14.99 -6.62 6.65
C GLU A 362 13.95 -7.69 6.30
N ILE A 363 14.40 -8.90 6.00
CA ILE A 363 13.51 -10.05 5.78
C ILE A 363 12.96 -10.56 7.11
N VAL A 364 11.66 -10.85 7.16
CA VAL A 364 11.00 -11.48 8.29
C VAL A 364 11.02 -13.00 8.11
N ASP A 365 11.61 -13.72 9.07
CA ASP A 365 11.71 -15.18 9.11
C ASP A 365 10.84 -15.75 10.25
N PRO A 366 10.04 -16.82 10.03
CA PRO A 366 9.89 -17.63 8.81
C PRO A 366 9.03 -16.99 7.70
N PRO A 367 9.07 -17.54 6.46
CA PRO A 367 8.11 -17.18 5.40
C PRO A 367 6.68 -17.40 5.88
N ILE A 368 5.76 -16.57 5.38
CA ILE A 368 4.34 -16.57 5.76
C ILE A 368 3.64 -17.79 5.16
N LEU A 369 3.86 -18.02 3.87
CA LEU A 369 3.36 -19.17 3.12
C LEU A 369 4.54 -19.85 2.43
N ARG A 370 4.54 -21.19 2.44
CA ARG A 370 5.58 -21.98 1.77
C ARG A 370 5.06 -22.58 0.48
N ALA A 371 5.92 -22.66 -0.54
CA ALA A 371 5.59 -23.25 -1.84
C ALA A 371 4.27 -22.71 -2.43
N PHE A 372 4.08 -21.39 -2.34
CA PHE A 372 2.93 -20.69 -2.88
C PHE A 372 2.93 -20.78 -4.42
N PRO A 373 1.86 -21.32 -5.04
CA PRO A 373 1.80 -21.58 -6.47
C PRO A 373 1.96 -20.32 -7.32
N SER A 374 2.53 -20.50 -8.52
CA SER A 374 2.72 -19.39 -9.47
C SER A 374 1.41 -18.78 -9.97
N THR A 375 0.36 -19.62 -10.04
CA THR A 375 -0.99 -19.29 -10.52
C THR A 375 -1.91 -18.70 -9.45
N SER A 376 -1.49 -18.70 -8.18
CA SER A 376 -2.28 -18.15 -7.08
C SER A 376 -1.96 -16.68 -6.89
N HIS A 377 -2.97 -15.93 -6.43
CA HIS A 377 -2.84 -14.52 -6.13
C HIS A 377 -3.00 -14.22 -4.66
N PHE A 378 -2.25 -13.24 -4.17
CA PHE A 378 -2.39 -12.71 -2.83
C PHE A 378 -2.39 -11.18 -2.83
N THR A 379 -2.96 -10.61 -1.77
CA THR A 379 -2.89 -9.18 -1.48
C THR A 379 -2.82 -8.98 0.02
N THR A 380 -2.34 -7.82 0.45
CA THR A 380 -2.32 -7.43 1.86
C THR A 380 -2.95 -6.06 2.04
N PHE A 381 -3.50 -5.83 3.22
CA PHE A 381 -3.92 -4.51 3.65
C PHE A 381 -3.66 -4.32 5.14
N ALA A 382 -3.55 -3.05 5.56
CA ALA A 382 -3.30 -2.69 6.95
C ALA A 382 -4.53 -2.02 7.57
N LEU A 383 -4.75 -2.30 8.85
CA LEU A 383 -5.78 -1.71 9.69
C LEU A 383 -5.19 -1.17 10.99
N PRO A 384 -5.75 -0.09 11.55
CA PRO A 384 -5.43 0.30 12.92
C PRO A 384 -5.78 -0.84 13.87
N SER A 385 -4.93 -1.06 14.89
CA SER A 385 -5.23 -2.03 15.94
C SER A 385 -6.62 -1.74 16.55
N PRO A 386 -7.45 -2.76 16.81
CA PRO A 386 -8.68 -2.56 17.58
C PRO A 386 -8.43 -1.89 18.92
N ASP A 387 -7.28 -2.21 19.52
CA ASP A 387 -6.83 -1.72 20.82
C ASP A 387 -5.97 -0.47 20.70
N ALA A 388 -5.81 0.10 19.49
CA ALA A 388 -5.09 1.35 19.34
C ALA A 388 -5.83 2.44 20.14
N PRO A 389 -5.12 3.20 20.98
CA PRO A 389 -5.74 4.33 21.67
C PRO A 389 -6.31 5.29 20.61
N SER A 390 -7.48 5.86 20.87
CA SER A 390 -8.15 6.78 19.95
C SER A 390 -7.36 8.06 19.64
N ASN A 391 -6.30 8.32 20.41
CA ASN A 391 -5.42 9.45 20.24
C ASN A 391 -3.99 9.04 20.65
N PRO A 392 -3.27 8.29 19.81
CA PRO A 392 -1.94 7.85 20.16
C PRO A 392 -0.99 9.05 20.27
N SER A 393 -0.10 9.04 21.26
CA SER A 393 0.92 10.08 21.34
C SER A 393 1.88 9.92 20.17
N SER A 394 2.25 11.03 19.53
CA SER A 394 3.15 11.05 18.35
C SER A 394 4.50 10.34 18.56
N SER A 395 4.89 10.11 19.82
CA SER A 395 6.14 9.49 20.24
C SER A 395 6.17 7.96 20.17
N THR A 396 5.04 7.25 20.21
CA THR A 396 5.04 5.77 20.27
C THR A 396 4.52 5.20 18.96
N PRO A 397 5.31 4.41 18.21
CA PRO A 397 4.82 3.72 17.03
C PRO A 397 3.66 2.80 17.43
N VAL A 398 2.45 3.12 16.96
CA VAL A 398 1.34 2.20 17.07
C VAL A 398 1.46 1.22 15.91
N PRO A 399 1.66 -0.08 16.18
CA PRO A 399 1.71 -1.09 15.12
C PRO A 399 0.35 -1.20 14.44
N LEU A 400 0.37 -1.54 13.15
CA LEU A 400 -0.84 -1.82 12.39
C LEU A 400 -1.07 -3.32 12.32
N SER A 401 -2.36 -3.71 12.33
CA SER A 401 -2.71 -5.09 12.02
C SER A 401 -2.59 -5.27 10.52
N THR A 402 -1.93 -6.34 10.08
CA THR A 402 -1.80 -6.65 8.66
C THR A 402 -2.60 -7.90 8.36
N ILE A 403 -3.40 -7.85 7.30
CA ILE A 403 -4.20 -8.98 6.85
C ILE A 403 -3.71 -9.36 5.46
N LEU A 404 -3.44 -10.64 5.24
CA LEU A 404 -3.09 -11.23 3.96
C LEU A 404 -4.27 -12.07 3.49
N LEU A 405 -4.70 -11.85 2.25
CA LEU A 405 -5.67 -12.69 1.55
C LEU A 405 -4.96 -13.42 0.43
N TYR A 406 -5.23 -14.70 0.27
CA TYR A 406 -4.74 -15.46 -0.87
C TYR A 406 -5.78 -16.44 -1.38
N GLN A 407 -5.76 -16.71 -2.69
CA GLN A 407 -6.57 -17.78 -3.25
C GLN A 407 -5.79 -19.09 -3.30
N SER A 408 -6.33 -20.11 -2.66
CA SER A 408 -5.81 -21.47 -2.75
C SER A 408 -5.92 -22.00 -4.18
N PRO A 409 -4.85 -22.60 -4.73
CA PRO A 409 -4.84 -23.14 -6.10
C PRO A 409 -5.78 -24.33 -6.29
N ASP A 410 -6.04 -25.08 -5.21
CA ASP A 410 -6.63 -26.41 -5.25
C ASP A 410 -8.15 -26.34 -5.32
N ASP A 411 -8.74 -25.42 -4.55
CA ASP A 411 -10.19 -25.33 -4.34
C ASP A 411 -10.76 -23.95 -4.68
N SER A 412 -9.93 -23.02 -5.17
CA SER A 412 -10.30 -21.62 -5.45
C SER A 412 -10.82 -20.84 -4.23
N THR A 413 -10.70 -21.37 -3.01
CA THR A 413 -11.12 -20.68 -1.78
C THR A 413 -10.16 -19.52 -1.50
N ILE A 414 -10.69 -18.34 -1.17
CA ILE A 414 -9.89 -17.26 -0.61
C ILE A 414 -9.77 -17.47 0.90
N TYR A 415 -8.52 -17.56 1.36
CA TYR A 415 -8.15 -17.66 2.77
C TYR A 415 -7.64 -16.32 3.28
N THR A 416 -7.81 -16.10 4.57
CA THR A 416 -7.27 -14.95 5.29
C THR A 416 -6.22 -15.40 6.31
N LEU A 417 -5.15 -14.63 6.44
CA LEU A 417 -4.25 -14.67 7.59
C LEU A 417 -4.17 -13.28 8.17
N TYR A 418 -4.05 -13.17 9.48
CA TYR A 418 -3.86 -11.89 10.14
C TYR A 418 -2.63 -11.92 11.03
N ARG A 419 -1.96 -10.77 11.08
CA ARG A 419 -0.92 -10.45 12.03
C ARG A 419 -1.44 -9.34 12.93
N SER A 420 -1.50 -9.61 14.24
CA SER A 420 -1.93 -8.63 15.22
C SER A 420 -0.90 -7.51 15.39
N ALA A 421 -1.41 -6.31 15.65
CA ALA A 421 -0.66 -5.14 16.07
C ALA A 421 -0.17 -5.27 17.52
N ALA A 422 0.69 -6.24 17.82
CA ALA A 422 1.29 -6.34 19.15
C ALA A 422 2.40 -5.29 19.31
N PRO A 423 2.48 -4.57 20.45
CA PRO A 423 3.50 -3.56 20.69
C PRO A 423 4.89 -4.18 20.59
N ILE A 424 5.73 -3.56 19.76
CA ILE A 424 7.09 -4.00 19.44
C ILE A 424 7.96 -3.77 20.69
N SER A 425 7.92 -4.69 21.64
CA SER A 425 9.02 -4.94 22.58
C SER A 425 9.81 -6.15 22.08
N PRO A 426 11.13 -6.18 22.32
CA PRO A 426 12.19 -6.51 21.35
C PRO A 426 12.00 -7.87 20.67
N PRO A 427 12.55 -8.05 19.45
CA PRO A 427 11.90 -8.66 18.28
C PRO A 427 11.25 -10.01 18.59
N SER A 428 10.10 -9.99 19.26
CA SER A 428 9.25 -11.16 19.36
C SER A 428 8.71 -11.40 17.96
N LYS A 429 9.09 -12.55 17.39
CA LYS A 429 8.71 -12.97 16.04
C LYS A 429 7.23 -12.68 15.81
N PHE A 430 6.95 -11.80 14.86
CA PHE A 430 5.59 -11.59 14.40
C PHE A 430 5.02 -12.95 13.98
N THR A 431 3.91 -13.35 14.59
CA THR A 431 3.29 -14.64 14.29
C THR A 431 2.03 -14.39 13.48
N TRP A 432 2.01 -14.92 12.27
CA TRP A 432 0.83 -14.95 11.44
C TRP A 432 -0.16 -16.01 11.96
N SER A 433 -1.44 -15.71 11.89
CA SER A 433 -2.48 -16.71 12.19
C SER A 433 -2.41 -17.87 11.19
N SER A 434 -3.00 -19.01 11.56
CA SER A 434 -3.32 -20.04 10.57
C SER A 434 -4.32 -19.50 9.52
N PRO A 435 -4.35 -20.06 8.29
CA PRO A 435 -5.33 -19.68 7.28
C PRO A 435 -6.77 -19.90 7.75
N ILE A 436 -7.64 -18.91 7.53
CA ILE A 436 -9.06 -18.94 7.91
C ILE A 436 -9.92 -18.78 6.66
N LYS A 437 -10.96 -19.61 6.54
CA LYS A 437 -11.98 -19.50 5.49
C LYS A 437 -13.17 -18.68 6.00
N HIS A 438 -13.69 -17.79 5.16
CA HIS A 438 -14.94 -17.07 5.42
C HIS A 438 -15.92 -17.25 4.24
N SER A 439 -17.19 -17.43 4.55
CA SER A 439 -18.24 -17.63 3.54
C SER A 439 -18.50 -16.40 2.66
N ALA A 440 -18.11 -15.20 3.11
CA ALA A 440 -18.18 -13.99 2.29
C ALA A 440 -17.38 -14.13 0.98
N PHE A 441 -16.33 -14.96 0.97
CA PHE A 441 -15.47 -15.21 -0.19
C PHE A 441 -15.92 -16.39 -1.06
N ASP A 442 -17.02 -17.08 -0.72
CA ASP A 442 -17.50 -18.20 -1.52
C ASP A 442 -17.88 -17.75 -2.94
N GLY A 443 -17.59 -18.63 -3.91
CA GLY A 443 -17.84 -18.42 -5.34
C GLY A 443 -16.74 -17.67 -6.10
N ALA A 444 -15.61 -17.35 -5.47
CA ALA A 444 -14.50 -16.68 -6.15
C ALA A 444 -14.06 -17.42 -7.43
N ASP A 445 -13.94 -16.69 -8.54
CA ASP A 445 -13.46 -17.22 -9.81
C ASP A 445 -12.02 -17.74 -9.64
N LYS A 446 -11.69 -18.90 -10.23
CA LYS A 446 -10.35 -19.48 -10.14
C LYS A 446 -9.30 -18.58 -10.77
N GLY A 447 -8.29 -18.19 -10.00
CA GLY A 447 -7.23 -17.25 -10.41
C GLY A 447 -7.66 -15.79 -10.30
N THR A 448 -8.76 -15.47 -9.61
CA THR A 448 -9.21 -14.08 -9.49
C THR A 448 -8.16 -13.24 -8.75
N LYS A 449 -7.95 -12.02 -9.25
CA LYS A 449 -7.19 -11.01 -8.52
C LYS A 449 -8.00 -10.54 -7.32
N ILE A 450 -7.29 -10.22 -6.23
CA ILE A 450 -7.88 -9.70 -5.00
C ILE A 450 -7.24 -8.33 -4.76
N THR A 451 -8.04 -7.31 -4.54
CA THR A 451 -7.55 -6.01 -4.08
C THR A 451 -8.29 -5.60 -2.83
N CYS A 452 -7.58 -5.00 -1.88
CA CYS A 452 -8.14 -4.53 -0.62
C CYS A 452 -7.74 -3.09 -0.35
N VAL A 453 -8.61 -2.36 0.33
CA VAL A 453 -8.38 -0.96 0.67
C VAL A 453 -7.55 -0.88 1.95
N THR A 454 -6.36 -0.30 1.81
CA THR A 454 -5.58 0.23 2.93
C THR A 454 -5.78 1.73 3.00
N GLY A 455 -5.94 2.26 4.21
CA GLY A 455 -6.10 3.69 4.39
C GLY A 455 -4.80 4.44 4.22
N PHE A 456 -4.94 5.75 4.05
CA PHE A 456 -3.79 6.62 4.00
C PHE A 456 -3.16 6.82 5.39
N SER A 457 -1.84 6.69 5.46
CA SER A 457 -0.99 7.12 6.57
C SER A 457 0.34 7.66 6.04
N TYR A 458 0.80 8.74 6.64
CA TYR A 458 1.99 9.48 6.27
C TYR A 458 2.68 10.07 7.50
N LEU A 459 3.87 10.66 7.35
CA LEU A 459 4.75 11.08 8.46
C LEU A 459 4.06 11.88 9.57
N ASP A 460 3.02 12.65 9.24
CA ASP A 460 2.21 13.49 10.13
C ASP A 460 0.72 13.08 10.16
N LYS A 461 0.35 12.00 9.46
CA LYS A 461 -1.04 11.56 9.30
C LYS A 461 -1.19 10.08 9.66
N GLU A 462 -1.93 9.85 10.72
CA GLU A 462 -2.23 8.51 11.19
C GLU A 462 -3.24 7.80 10.32
N LEU A 463 -3.12 6.47 10.24
CA LEU A 463 -4.16 5.63 9.69
C LEU A 463 -5.40 5.72 10.58
N ARG A 464 -6.45 6.40 10.12
CA ARG A 464 -7.69 6.58 10.90
C ARG A 464 -8.57 5.34 10.83
N VAL A 465 -9.24 5.00 11.92
CA VAL A 465 -10.33 4.00 11.91
C VAL A 465 -11.52 4.60 11.15
N GLY A 466 -12.23 3.77 10.36
CA GLY A 466 -13.41 4.17 9.58
C GLY A 466 -13.11 4.31 8.08
N GLY A 467 -13.90 5.08 7.33
CA GLY A 467 -13.53 5.51 5.97
C GLY A 467 -13.47 4.42 4.88
N GLY A 468 -14.17 3.30 5.04
CA GLY A 468 -14.18 2.22 4.04
C GLY A 468 -12.99 1.25 4.14
N LEU A 469 -12.21 1.35 5.22
CA LEU A 469 -11.13 0.40 5.48
C LEU A 469 -11.62 -1.03 5.62
N GLY A 470 -10.76 -1.96 5.18
CA GLY A 470 -11.05 -3.39 5.26
C GLY A 470 -12.12 -3.85 4.28
N ARG A 471 -12.25 -3.16 3.14
CA ARG A 471 -13.01 -3.61 1.99
C ARG A 471 -12.11 -4.33 1.01
N CYS A 472 -12.59 -5.43 0.46
CA CYS A 472 -11.90 -6.20 -0.57
C CYS A 472 -12.82 -6.51 -1.75
N TYR A 473 -12.21 -6.65 -2.92
CA TYR A 473 -12.88 -6.87 -4.20
C TYR A 473 -12.21 -8.02 -4.94
N PHE A 474 -13.04 -8.87 -5.54
CA PHE A 474 -12.64 -10.02 -6.33
C PHE A 474 -13.77 -10.41 -7.29
N GLN A 475 -13.47 -11.28 -8.27
CA GLN A 475 -14.46 -11.71 -9.25
C GLN A 475 -15.23 -12.97 -8.81
N VAL A 476 -16.53 -12.97 -9.08
CA VAL A 476 -17.45 -14.11 -8.97
C VAL A 476 -18.33 -14.10 -10.21
N GLU A 477 -18.26 -15.16 -11.02
CA GLU A 477 -19.00 -15.31 -12.27
C GLU A 477 -18.82 -14.10 -13.20
N GLY A 478 -17.59 -13.57 -13.28
CA GLY A 478 -17.25 -12.41 -14.11
C GLY A 478 -17.76 -11.05 -13.59
N LYS A 479 -18.38 -10.99 -12.42
CA LYS A 479 -18.78 -9.73 -11.75
C LYS A 479 -17.88 -9.45 -10.55
N LEU A 480 -17.76 -8.18 -10.16
CA LEU A 480 -16.98 -7.79 -8.98
C LEU A 480 -17.83 -7.80 -7.72
N LYS A 481 -17.45 -8.65 -6.77
CA LYS A 481 -18.06 -8.79 -5.45
C LYS A 481 -17.30 -7.93 -4.45
N GLU A 482 -18.03 -7.22 -3.60
CA GLU A 482 -17.48 -6.41 -2.52
C GLU A 482 -17.75 -7.08 -1.17
N VAL A 483 -16.71 -7.18 -0.35
CA VAL A 483 -16.79 -7.66 1.03
C VAL A 483 -16.15 -6.68 1.99
N GLU A 484 -16.64 -6.64 3.22
CA GLU A 484 -16.15 -5.75 4.27
C GLU A 484 -15.84 -6.54 5.54
N ILE A 485 -14.75 -6.16 6.20
CA ILE A 485 -14.38 -6.69 7.50
C ILE A 485 -15.42 -6.26 8.56
N VAL A 486 -15.85 -7.22 9.38
CA VAL A 486 -16.73 -6.98 10.52
C VAL A 486 -16.00 -7.47 11.76
N ARG A 487 -15.94 -6.62 12.79
CA ARG A 487 -15.41 -7.06 14.09
C ARG A 487 -16.47 -7.93 14.76
N LYS A 488 -16.08 -9.14 15.18
CA LYS A 488 -16.90 -9.90 16.14
C LYS A 488 -16.94 -9.13 17.46
N GLY A 489 -18.05 -9.19 18.16
CA GLY A 489 -18.27 -8.41 19.40
C GLY A 489 -17.17 -8.64 20.44
N GLU A 490 -17.10 -7.73 21.43
CA GLU A 490 -16.18 -7.82 22.56
C GLU A 490 -16.25 -9.23 23.19
N GLY A 491 -15.13 -9.98 23.11
CA GLY A 491 -15.01 -11.32 23.69
C GLY A 491 -14.39 -12.36 22.74
N ASP A 492 -14.71 -12.32 21.45
CA ASP A 492 -14.22 -13.33 20.50
C ASP A 492 -12.90 -12.94 19.82
N GLY A 493 -12.50 -11.66 19.92
CA GLY A 493 -11.25 -11.13 19.35
C GLY A 493 -11.08 -11.36 17.84
N GLY A 494 -12.15 -11.81 17.18
CA GLY A 494 -12.11 -12.37 15.84
C GLY A 494 -12.51 -11.36 14.77
N ILE A 495 -11.84 -11.47 13.63
CA ILE A 495 -12.25 -10.82 12.39
C ILE A 495 -13.30 -11.73 11.71
N ASP A 496 -14.37 -11.13 11.19
CA ASP A 496 -15.28 -11.76 10.24
C ASP A 496 -15.41 -10.92 8.97
N TRP A 497 -16.10 -11.47 7.96
CA TRP A 497 -16.34 -10.80 6.70
C TRP A 497 -17.81 -10.88 6.33
N LYS A 498 -18.36 -9.78 5.81
CA LYS A 498 -19.71 -9.74 5.25
C LYS A 498 -19.66 -9.33 3.79
N VAL A 499 -20.59 -9.86 2.99
CA VAL A 499 -20.83 -9.37 1.64
C VAL A 499 -21.55 -8.03 1.72
N ILE A 500 -21.01 -7.02 1.04
CA ILE A 500 -21.64 -5.69 0.94
C ILE A 500 -22.55 -5.62 -0.28
N GLY A 501 -22.06 -6.11 -1.41
CA GLY A 501 -22.78 -6.01 -2.67
C GLY A 501 -21.90 -6.31 -3.87
N TRP A 502 -22.28 -5.69 -4.99
CA TRP A 502 -21.64 -5.85 -6.28
C TRP A 502 -21.23 -4.48 -6.82
N VAL A 503 -20.03 -4.41 -7.38
CA VAL A 503 -19.50 -3.17 -7.96
C VAL A 503 -20.16 -2.92 -9.32
N GLY A 504 -20.77 -1.74 -9.49
CA GLY A 504 -21.28 -1.30 -10.78
C GLY A 504 -22.59 -1.95 -11.27
N VAL A 505 -23.39 -2.53 -10.36
CA VAL A 505 -24.67 -3.19 -10.65
C VAL A 505 -25.85 -2.35 -10.19
#